data_AF-A0A382UP70-F1
#
_entry.id   AF-A0A382UP70-F1
#
_cell.length_a   1.000
_cell.length_b   1.000
_cell.length_c   1.000
_cell.angle_alpha   90.00
_cell.angle_beta   90.00
_cell.angle_gamma   90.00
#
_symmetry.space_group_name_H-M   'P 1'
#
loop_
_entity.id
_entity.type
_entity.pdbx_description
1 polymer ?
#
loop_
_entity_poly.entity_id
_entity_poly.type
_entity_poly.pdbx_seq_one_letter_code
_entity_poly.pdbx_strand_id
1 'polypeptide(L)' 'VGLEVHAQVISDAKLFSGASTAFGATPNSQVSLVDAAMPGMLPVINRACIFQAVRTGLALGAEINLESVFD' A
#
# COMPACT_ATOMS: atom_id res chain seq x y z
N VAL A 1 -19.69 -20.87 3.43
CA VAL A 1 -18.25 -20.80 3.12
C VAL A 1 -17.86 -19.34 3.12
N GLY A 2 -16.78 -18.97 3.81
CA GLY A 2 -16.24 -17.60 3.83
C GLY A 2 -14.90 -17.56 3.12
N LEU A 3 -14.57 -16.42 2.51
CA LEU A 3 -13.32 -16.18 1.79
C LEU A 3 -12.66 -14.91 2.30
N GLU A 4 -11.34 -14.93 2.37
CA GLU A 4 -10.50 -13.76 2.59
C GLU A 4 -9.52 -13.65 1.42
N VAL A 5 -9.49 -12.49 0.76
CA VAL A 5 -8.72 -12.28 -0.46
C VAL A 5 -7.80 -11.08 -0.27
N HIS A 6 -6.50 -11.31 -0.43
CA HIS A 6 -5.48 -10.25 -0.45
C HIS A 6 -5.02 -10.07 -1.89
N ALA A 7 -5.12 -8.84 -2.40
CA ALA A 7 -4.71 -8.49 -3.75
C ALA A 7 -3.69 -7.34 -3.70
N GLN A 8 -2.56 -7.51 -4.39
CA GLN A 8 -1.52 -6.49 -4.43
C GLN A 8 -1.96 -5.29 -5.29
N VAL A 9 -1.92 -4.09 -4.70
CA VAL A 9 -2.20 -2.86 -5.42
C VAL A 9 -1.03 -2.52 -6.35
N ILE A 10 -1.31 -2.38 -7.65
CA ILE A 10 -0.32 -1.96 -8.64
C ILE A 10 -0.02 -0.47 -8.43
N SER A 11 1.23 -0.17 -8.09
CA SER A 11 1.74 1.18 -7.82
C SER A 11 3.25 1.21 -7.99
N ASP A 12 3.84 2.34 -8.40
CA ASP A 12 5.29 2.41 -8.63
C ASP A 12 6.12 2.37 -7.34
N ALA A 13 5.53 2.79 -6.22
CA ALA A 13 6.15 2.84 -4.90
C ALA A 13 5.28 2.19 -3.82
N LYS A 14 5.89 1.69 -2.74
CA LYS A 14 5.19 1.06 -1.61
C LYS A 14 4.18 1.99 -0.94
N LEU A 15 3.36 1.42 -0.06
CA LEU A 15 2.26 2.15 0.60
C LEU A 15 2.76 3.31 1.49
N PHE A 16 3.88 3.12 2.20
CA PHE A 16 4.37 4.07 3.20
C PHE A 16 5.79 4.61 2.91
N SER A 17 6.39 4.20 1.80
CA SER A 17 7.75 4.57 1.43
C SER A 17 7.91 4.73 -0.09
N GLY A 18 8.98 5.41 -0.49
CA GLY A 18 9.30 5.63 -1.91
C GLY A 18 9.96 4.44 -2.62
N ALA A 19 10.11 3.28 -1.97
CA ALA A 19 10.77 2.13 -2.59
C ALA A 19 9.87 1.46 -3.64
N SER A 20 10.50 0.93 -4.70
CA SER A 20 9.83 0.23 -5.80
C SER A 20 9.04 -1.00 -5.35
N THR A 21 7.96 -1.31 -6.08
CA THR A 21 7.18 -2.55 -5.94
C THR A 21 7.46 -3.58 -7.05
N ALA A 22 8.35 -3.25 -8.00
CA ALA A 22 8.62 -4.07 -9.18
C ALA A 22 9.18 -5.45 -8.81
N PHE A 23 8.57 -6.50 -9.34
CA PHE A 23 8.97 -7.88 -9.10
C PHE A 23 10.36 -8.21 -9.68
N GLY A 24 11.07 -9.15 -9.04
CA GLY A 24 12.29 -9.76 -9.57
C GLY A 24 13.61 -9.06 -9.22
N ALA A 25 13.59 -8.07 -8.32
CA ALA A 25 14.81 -7.42 -7.85
C ALA A 25 15.64 -8.32 -6.91
N THR A 26 16.93 -8.02 -6.78
CA THR A 26 17.81 -8.77 -5.87
C THR A 26 17.43 -8.51 -4.41
N PRO A 27 17.75 -9.43 -3.47
CA PRO A 27 17.43 -9.25 -2.06
C PRO A 27 17.88 -7.88 -1.52
N ASN A 28 17.01 -7.23 -0.76
CA ASN A 28 17.24 -5.94 -0.09
C ASN A 28 17.59 -4.74 -1.00
N SER A 29 17.43 -4.85 -2.32
CA SER A 29 17.72 -3.75 -3.25
C SER A 29 16.57 -2.73 -3.40
N GLN A 30 15.34 -3.12 -3.07
CA GLN A 30 14.16 -2.27 -3.10
C GLN A 30 13.67 -1.99 -1.68
N VAL A 31 14.56 -1.50 -0.81
CA VAL A 31 14.31 -1.25 0.61
C VAL A 31 14.77 0.18 0.93
N SER A 32 13.87 0.98 1.46
CA SER A 32 14.17 2.29 2.06
C SER A 32 14.40 2.16 3.57
N LEU A 33 14.86 3.24 4.22
CA LEU A 33 15.00 3.27 5.67
C LEU A 33 13.65 3.08 6.41
N VAL A 34 12.53 3.53 5.80
CA VAL A 34 11.18 3.27 6.32
C VAL A 34 10.87 1.77 6.29
N ASP A 35 11.18 1.10 5.17
CA ASP A 35 10.93 -0.33 5.01
C ASP A 35 11.79 -1.19 5.94
N ALA A 36 13.00 -0.72 6.24
CA ALA A 36 13.90 -1.33 7.21
C ALA A 36 13.57 -0.96 8.67
N ALA A 37 12.50 -0.19 8.90
CA ALA A 37 12.08 0.29 10.21
C ALA A 37 13.21 0.97 11.01
N MET A 38 14.05 1.74 10.32
CA MET A 38 15.17 2.42 10.96
C MET A 38 14.68 3.46 11.97
N PRO A 39 15.37 3.64 13.11
CA PRO A 39 14.95 4.60 14.13
C PRO A 39 14.79 6.02 13.58
N GLY A 40 13.67 6.66 13.90
CA GLY A 40 13.36 8.03 13.49
C GLY A 40 12.69 8.18 12.12
N MET A 41 12.46 7.07 11.39
CA MET A 41 11.72 7.10 10.14
C MET A 41 10.21 7.22 10.36
N LEU A 42 9.54 8.02 9.53
CA LEU A 42 8.09 8.22 9.57
C LEU A 42 7.44 7.77 8.25
N PRO A 43 6.29 7.09 8.28
CA PRO A 43 5.58 6.66 7.08
C PRO A 43 4.90 7.84 6.38
N VAL A 44 4.87 7.81 5.05
CA VAL A 44 4.06 8.74 4.25
C VAL A 44 3.19 7.95 3.28
N ILE A 45 1.87 8.13 3.39
CA ILE A 45 0.92 7.33 2.64
C ILE A 45 0.93 7.62 1.13
N ASN A 46 0.88 6.55 0.33
CA ASN A 46 0.84 6.63 -1.12
C ASN A 46 -0.58 6.92 -1.65
N ARG A 47 -0.75 8.10 -2.25
CA ARG A 47 -2.04 8.54 -2.85
C ARG A 47 -2.54 7.62 -3.95
N ALA A 48 -1.66 7.03 -4.76
CA ALA A 48 -2.06 6.10 -5.82
C ALA A 48 -2.69 4.84 -5.23
N CYS A 49 -2.12 4.31 -4.13
CA CYS A 49 -2.69 3.16 -3.43
C CYS A 49 -4.08 3.46 -2.88
N ILE A 50 -4.28 4.64 -2.27
CA ILE A 50 -5.59 5.04 -1.74
C ILE A 50 -6.62 5.21 -2.85
N PHE A 51 -6.24 5.81 -3.97
CA PHE A 51 -7.12 5.94 -5.13
C PHE A 51 -7.58 4.57 -5.64
N GLN A 52 -6.68 3.59 -5.74
CA GLN A 52 -6.99 2.22 -6.15
C GLN A 52 -7.89 1.49 -5.14
N ALA A 53 -7.67 1.69 -3.84
CA ALA A 53 -8.49 1.11 -2.78
C ALA A 53 -9.94 1.63 -2.84
N VAL A 54 -10.13 2.95 -2.93
CA VAL A 54 -11.45 3.58 -3.08
C VAL A 54 -12.13 3.12 -4.37
N ARG A 55 -11.38 3.09 -5.50
CA ARG A 55 -11.90 2.62 -6.79
C ARG A 55 -12.38 1.17 -6.72
N THR A 56 -11.63 0.31 -6.03
CA THR A 56 -12.01 -1.10 -5.81
C THR A 56 -13.28 -1.19 -4.95
N GLY A 57 -13.36 -0.45 -3.85
CA GLY A 57 -14.56 -0.43 -3.00
C GLY A 57 -15.81 -0.02 -3.77
N LEU A 58 -15.73 1.05 -4.57
CA LEU A 58 -16.83 1.48 -5.43
C LEU A 58 -17.19 0.42 -6.48
N ALA A 59 -16.20 -0.22 -7.11
CA ALA A 59 -16.43 -1.29 -8.09
C ALA A 59 -17.10 -2.54 -7.48
N LEU A 60 -16.86 -2.79 -6.19
CA LEU A 60 -17.51 -3.86 -5.42
C LEU A 60 -18.88 -3.46 -4.85
N GLY A 61 -19.34 -2.24 -5.08
CA GLY A 61 -20.61 -1.73 -4.54
C GLY A 61 -20.59 -1.45 -3.04
N ALA A 62 -19.40 -1.20 -2.47
CA ALA A 62 -19.25 -0.85 -1.06
C ALA A 62 -19.56 0.64 -0.81
N GLU A 63 -20.03 0.95 0.39
CA GLU A 63 -20.12 2.32 0.90
C GLU A 63 -18.74 2.77 1.39
N ILE A 64 -18.28 3.94 0.92
CA ILE A 64 -16.97 4.49 1.27
C ILE A 64 -17.12 5.51 2.38
N ASN A 65 -16.47 5.26 3.51
CA ASN A 65 -16.36 6.24 4.58
C ASN A 65 -15.51 7.44 4.13
N LEU A 66 -15.97 8.65 4.44
CA LEU A 66 -15.23 9.89 4.14
C LEU A 66 -14.02 10.10 5.04
N GLU A 67 -13.98 9.39 6.17
CA GLU A 67 -12.88 9.39 7.13
C GLU A 67 -12.51 7.95 7.45
N SER A 68 -11.20 7.67 7.43
CA SER A 68 -10.63 6.38 7.79
C SER A 68 -9.25 6.61 8.39
N VAL A 69 -8.88 5.79 9.38
CA VAL A 69 -7.62 5.91 10.12
C VAL A 69 -6.84 4.60 9.97
N PHE A 70 -5.53 4.69 9.79
CA PHE A 70 -4.63 3.54 9.86
C PHE A 70 -4.28 3.26 11.31
N ASP A 71 -4.30 1.97 11.68
CA ASP A 71 -3.91 1.43 12.98
C ASP A 71 -2.73 0.45 12.81
#